data_AF-A0A2H5YW37-F1
#
_entry.id   AF-A0A2H5YW37-F1
#
_cell.length_a   1.000
_cell.length_b   1.000
_cell.length_c   1.000
_cell.angle_alpha   90.00
_cell.angle_beta   90.00
_cell.angle_gamma   90.00
#
_symmetry.space_group_name_H-M   'P 1'
#
loop_
_entity.id
_entity.type
_entity.pdbx_description
1 polymer ?
#
loop_
_entity_poly.entity_id
_entity_poly.type
_entity_poly.pdbx_seq_one_letter_code
_entity_poly.pdbx_strand_id
1 'polypeptide(L)'
;MDSQTLDYQRVIDEALRLLYSHHYRLMSRLLPRAVEQVQMSDEELLAELRASPLGQVLQRLAAVAQGKLSERRERILENIELVLQLLFWAPGAEDYSVPRSFWESEFGRLLSQAKYRAYEPSELVSIGKAAQDLGVTRPTIYRWMDERKLEYVRDEHSGRTFIIRRDVEALRQQLQQSA
;
A
#
# COMPACT_ATOMS: atom_id res chain seq x y z
N MET A 1 3.13 -21.33 11.76
CA MET A 1 2.75 -21.18 10.35
C MET A 1 3.89 -20.42 9.71
N ASP A 2 4.73 -21.13 8.98
CA ASP A 2 5.94 -20.58 8.39
C ASP A 2 5.55 -19.45 7.44
N SER A 3 6.12 -18.27 7.65
CA SER A 3 6.03 -17.17 6.69
C SER A 3 6.64 -17.68 5.39
N GLN A 4 5.79 -18.14 4.47
CA GLN A 4 6.16 -18.36 3.08
C GLN A 4 6.87 -17.09 2.66
N THR A 5 8.16 -17.19 2.35
CA THR A 5 8.92 -16.10 1.76
C THR A 5 8.20 -15.77 0.46
N LEU A 6 7.31 -14.78 0.51
CA LEU A 6 6.56 -14.32 -0.64
C LEU A 6 7.58 -14.03 -1.73
N ASP A 7 7.41 -14.68 -2.87
CA ASP A 7 8.19 -14.36 -4.05
C ASP A 7 7.74 -12.99 -4.55
N TYR A 8 8.35 -11.94 -3.99
CA TYR A 8 7.98 -10.57 -4.33
C TYR A 8 8.26 -10.28 -5.80
N GLN A 9 9.19 -10.97 -6.46
CA GLN A 9 9.40 -10.74 -7.89
C GLN A 9 8.18 -11.23 -8.68
N ARG A 10 7.67 -12.43 -8.38
CA ARG A 10 6.42 -12.91 -8.98
C ARG A 10 5.25 -11.96 -8.70
N VAL A 11 5.09 -11.50 -7.46
CA VAL A 11 4.01 -10.56 -7.08
C VAL A 11 4.12 -9.24 -7.85
N ILE A 12 5.33 -8.70 -8.01
CA ILE A 12 5.59 -7.49 -8.82
C ILE A 12 5.23 -7.74 -10.28
N ASP A 13 5.65 -8.87 -10.86
CA ASP A 13 5.40 -9.18 -12.27
C ASP A 13 3.91 -9.31 -12.57
N GLU A 14 3.16 -9.96 -11.67
CA GLU A 14 1.70 -10.07 -11.77
C GLU A 14 1.03 -8.69 -11.70
N ALA A 15 1.47 -7.84 -10.76
CA ALA A 15 0.96 -6.46 -10.63
C ALA A 15 1.26 -5.61 -11.88
N LEU A 16 2.48 -5.69 -12.41
CA LEU A 16 2.89 -4.99 -13.63
C LEU A 16 2.08 -5.45 -14.84
N ARG A 17 1.86 -6.76 -15.01
CA ARG A 17 1.03 -7.32 -16.09
C ARG A 17 -0.42 -6.84 -15.99
N LEU A 18 -0.98 -6.80 -14.79
CA LEU A 18 -2.35 -6.34 -14.56
C LEU A 18 -2.51 -4.85 -14.91
N LEU A 19 -1.60 -4.02 -14.39
CA LEU A 19 -1.58 -2.57 -14.68
C LEU A 19 -1.38 -2.30 -16.17
N TYR A 20 -0.42 -2.99 -16.81
CA TYR A 20 -0.19 -2.89 -18.25
C TYR A 20 -1.45 -3.27 -19.03
N SER A 21 -2.07 -4.42 -18.72
CA SER A 21 -3.28 -4.90 -19.43
C SER A 21 -4.45 -3.94 -19.28
N HIS A 22 -4.60 -3.29 -18.13
CA HIS A 22 -5.62 -2.27 -17.92
C HIS A 22 -5.36 -1.04 -18.80
N HIS A 23 -4.15 -0.52 -18.79
CA HIS A 23 -3.79 0.68 -19.55
C HIS A 23 -3.73 0.43 -21.06
N TYR A 24 -3.22 -0.73 -21.50
CA TYR A 24 -3.21 -1.14 -22.90
C TYR A 24 -4.62 -1.11 -23.49
N ARG A 25 -5.62 -1.67 -22.78
CA ARG A 25 -7.02 -1.62 -23.25
C ARG A 25 -7.56 -0.21 -23.44
N LEU A 26 -7.14 0.75 -22.61
CA LEU A 26 -7.51 2.15 -22.76
C LEU A 26 -6.78 2.78 -23.96
N MET A 27 -5.47 2.59 -24.04
CA MET A 27 -4.63 3.14 -25.10
C MET A 27 -5.01 2.62 -26.48
N SER A 28 -5.34 1.32 -26.62
CA SER A 28 -5.81 0.75 -27.88
C SER A 28 -7.13 1.36 -28.36
N ARG A 29 -7.92 1.99 -27.48
CA ARG A 29 -9.15 2.71 -27.85
C ARG A 29 -8.90 4.18 -28.17
N LEU A 30 -7.98 4.83 -27.46
CA LEU A 30 -7.67 6.25 -27.64
C LEU A 30 -6.70 6.51 -28.80
N LEU A 31 -5.66 5.67 -28.93
CA LEU A 31 -4.53 5.83 -29.84
C LEU A 31 -4.12 4.48 -30.46
N PRO A 32 -5.01 3.81 -31.23
CA PRO A 32 -4.76 2.46 -31.76
C PRO A 32 -3.46 2.34 -32.57
N ARG A 33 -3.17 3.33 -33.42
CA ARG A 33 -1.96 3.33 -34.27
C ARG A 33 -0.65 3.37 -33.50
N ALA A 34 -0.64 3.98 -32.31
CA ALA A 34 0.56 4.03 -31.47
C ALA A 34 0.85 2.66 -30.80
N VAL A 35 -0.19 1.89 -30.55
CA VAL A 35 -0.10 0.58 -29.89
C VAL A 35 0.31 -0.52 -30.88
N GLU A 36 -0.21 -0.49 -32.12
CA GLU A 36 0.10 -1.48 -33.17
C GLU A 36 1.59 -1.56 -33.53
N GLN A 37 2.35 -0.50 -33.25
CA GLN A 37 3.80 -0.43 -33.52
C GLN A 37 4.64 -1.16 -32.46
N VAL A 38 4.04 -1.60 -31.36
CA VAL A 38 4.72 -2.30 -30.27
C VAL A 38 4.55 -3.80 -30.44
N GLN A 39 5.46 -4.43 -31.21
CA GLN A 39 5.58 -5.88 -31.28
C GLN A 39 6.74 -6.32 -30.38
N MET A 40 6.42 -6.79 -29.18
CA MET A 40 7.37 -7.37 -28.24
C MET A 40 6.88 -8.76 -27.83
N SER A 41 7.82 -9.67 -27.57
CA SER A 41 7.49 -10.92 -26.89
C SER A 41 7.08 -10.67 -25.43
N ASP A 42 6.42 -11.64 -24.81
CA ASP A 42 6.00 -11.53 -23.40
C ASP A 42 7.16 -11.36 -22.43
N GLU A 43 8.33 -11.90 -22.77
CA GLU A 43 9.55 -11.80 -21.95
C GLU A 43 10.19 -10.41 -22.06
N GLU A 44 10.32 -9.89 -23.29
CA GLU A 44 10.80 -8.53 -23.55
C GLU A 44 9.88 -7.48 -22.92
N LEU A 45 8.57 -7.65 -23.06
CA LEU A 45 7.59 -6.77 -22.44
C LEU A 45 7.73 -6.76 -20.91
N LEU A 46 7.88 -7.93 -20.28
CA LEU A 46 8.06 -7.98 -18.83
C LEU A 46 9.37 -7.34 -18.39
N ALA A 47 10.45 -7.51 -19.16
CA ALA A 47 11.72 -6.84 -18.91
C ALA A 47 11.58 -5.30 -18.97
N GLU A 48 10.90 -4.78 -19.99
CA GLU A 48 10.58 -3.35 -20.12
C GLU A 48 9.71 -2.84 -18.96
N LEU A 49 8.67 -3.60 -18.58
CA LEU A 49 7.81 -3.23 -17.45
C LEU A 49 8.60 -3.18 -16.13
N ARG A 50 9.53 -4.12 -15.91
CA ARG A 50 10.41 -4.10 -14.73
C ARG A 50 11.39 -2.92 -14.75
N ALA A 51 11.92 -2.56 -15.92
CA ALA A 51 12.83 -1.44 -16.09
C ALA A 51 12.12 -0.06 -16.02
N SER A 52 10.81 -0.03 -16.26
CA SER A 52 10.00 1.19 -16.21
C SER A 52 10.05 1.90 -14.84
N PRO A 53 9.71 3.20 -14.77
CA PRO A 53 9.65 3.92 -13.50
C PRO A 53 8.76 3.24 -12.45
N LEU A 54 7.61 2.72 -12.87
CA LEU A 54 6.71 1.97 -11.99
C LEU A 54 7.34 0.64 -11.54
N GLY A 55 7.96 -0.10 -12.46
CA GLY A 55 8.67 -1.34 -12.12
C GLY A 55 9.76 -1.12 -11.07
N GLN A 56 10.54 -0.05 -11.20
CA GLN A 56 11.54 0.35 -10.22
C GLN A 56 10.92 0.74 -8.88
N VAL A 57 9.80 1.47 -8.87
CA VAL A 57 9.05 1.80 -7.64
C VAL A 57 8.64 0.52 -6.92
N LEU A 58 8.05 -0.45 -7.63
CA LEU A 58 7.59 -1.71 -7.05
C LEU A 58 8.76 -2.55 -6.50
N GLN A 59 9.88 -2.60 -7.22
CA GLN A 59 11.10 -3.28 -6.75
C GLN A 59 11.67 -2.65 -5.47
N ARG A 60 11.65 -1.31 -5.37
CA ARG A 60 12.07 -0.61 -4.14
C ARG A 60 11.15 -0.92 -2.97
N LEU A 61 9.83 -0.87 -3.17
CA LEU A 61 8.86 -1.20 -2.13
C LEU A 61 9.02 -2.66 -1.66
N ALA A 62 9.27 -3.58 -2.58
CA ALA A 62 9.60 -4.96 -2.24
C ALA A 62 10.89 -5.07 -1.42
N ALA A 63 11.95 -4.35 -1.80
CA ALA A 63 13.20 -4.34 -1.04
C ALA A 63 13.01 -3.77 0.37
N VAL A 64 12.20 -2.73 0.54
CA VAL A 64 11.80 -2.18 1.85
C VAL A 64 11.01 -3.19 2.66
N ALA A 65 10.00 -3.84 2.07
CA ALA A 65 9.20 -4.86 2.74
C ALA A 65 10.04 -6.06 3.21
N GLN A 66 11.06 -6.45 2.44
CA GLN A 66 12.04 -7.49 2.82
C GLN A 66 13.06 -7.01 3.86
N GLY A 67 13.09 -5.72 4.21
CA GLY A 67 14.12 -5.13 5.07
C GLY A 67 15.51 -5.04 4.43
N LYS A 68 15.61 -5.17 3.11
CA LYS A 68 16.87 -5.07 2.34
C LYS A 68 17.23 -3.63 1.98
N LEU A 69 16.25 -2.73 2.00
CA LEU A 69 16.43 -1.30 1.71
C LEU A 69 15.83 -0.49 2.85
N SER A 70 16.58 0.50 3.32
CA SER A 70 16.07 1.58 4.18
C SER A 70 15.91 2.84 3.34
N GLU A 71 14.77 3.48 3.45
CA GLU A 71 14.40 4.67 2.69
C GLU A 71 13.61 5.63 3.59
N ARG A 72 13.57 6.92 3.22
CA ARG A 72 12.78 7.90 3.96
C ARG A 72 11.31 7.52 3.92
N ARG A 73 10.65 7.57 5.08
CA ARG A 73 9.23 7.26 5.24
C ARG A 73 8.37 7.94 4.20
N GLU A 74 8.55 9.24 4.00
CA GLU A 74 7.73 10.05 3.12
C GLU A 74 7.76 9.49 1.69
N ARG A 75 8.95 9.09 1.22
CA ARG A 75 9.13 8.49 -0.10
C ARG A 75 8.50 7.10 -0.20
N ILE A 76 8.52 6.29 0.86
CA ILE A 76 7.84 4.99 0.87
C ILE A 76 6.33 5.20 0.77
N LEU A 77 5.77 6.13 1.55
CA LEU A 77 4.34 6.41 1.55
C LEU A 77 3.88 7.02 0.22
N GLU A 78 4.63 7.95 -0.37
CA GLU A 78 4.37 8.52 -1.69
C GLU A 78 4.37 7.43 -2.79
N ASN A 79 5.32 6.50 -2.74
CA ASN A 79 5.39 5.40 -3.69
C ASN A 79 4.20 4.43 -3.55
N ILE A 80 3.77 4.15 -2.32
CA ILE A 80 2.57 3.33 -2.08
C ILE A 80 1.33 4.05 -2.61
N GLU A 81 1.20 5.35 -2.31
CA GLU A 81 0.09 6.19 -2.77
C GLU A 81 0.01 6.23 -4.30
N LEU A 82 1.15 6.44 -4.98
CA LEU A 82 1.24 6.40 -6.45
C LEU A 82 0.69 5.07 -7.01
N VAL A 83 1.06 3.94 -6.42
CA VAL A 83 0.60 2.62 -6.86
C VAL A 83 -0.90 2.45 -6.64
N LEU A 84 -1.42 2.88 -5.49
CA LEU A 84 -2.85 2.80 -5.19
C LEU A 84 -3.67 3.69 -6.12
N GLN A 85 -3.18 4.89 -6.42
CA GLN A 85 -3.81 5.80 -7.38
C GLN A 85 -3.89 5.18 -8.78
N LEU A 86 -2.81 4.56 -9.27
CA LEU A 86 -2.82 3.88 -10.57
C LEU A 86 -3.79 2.70 -10.65
N LEU A 87 -4.07 2.04 -9.52
CA LEU A 87 -4.97 0.89 -9.45
C LEU A 87 -6.44 1.28 -9.28
N PHE A 88 -6.70 2.30 -8.46
CA PHE A 88 -8.03 2.55 -7.91
C PHE A 88 -8.59 3.93 -8.23
N TRP A 89 -7.76 4.89 -8.67
CA TRP A 89 -8.23 6.23 -8.97
C TRP A 89 -8.79 6.32 -10.39
N ALA A 90 -10.12 6.28 -10.48
CA ALA A 90 -10.82 6.42 -11.75
C ALA A 90 -10.73 7.87 -12.29
N PRO A 91 -10.57 8.05 -13.61
CA PRO A 91 -10.63 9.37 -14.22
C PRO A 91 -11.95 10.09 -13.90
N GLY A 92 -11.87 11.32 -13.42
CA GLY A 92 -13.03 12.15 -13.06
C GLY A 92 -13.57 11.93 -11.65
N ALA A 93 -12.97 11.04 -10.84
CA ALA A 93 -13.31 10.91 -9.42
C ALA A 93 -12.51 11.91 -8.57
N GLU A 94 -13.15 12.50 -7.55
CA GLU A 94 -12.48 13.41 -6.60
C GLU A 94 -11.54 12.67 -5.63
N ASP A 95 -11.85 11.41 -5.31
CA ASP A 95 -11.06 10.55 -4.42
C ASP A 95 -11.23 9.07 -4.84
N TYR A 96 -10.46 8.17 -4.24
CA TYR A 96 -10.56 6.73 -4.43
C TYR A 96 -10.64 5.96 -3.10
N SER A 97 -11.11 4.72 -3.19
CA SER A 97 -11.12 3.79 -2.06
C SER A 97 -10.47 2.48 -2.43
N VAL A 98 -9.72 1.93 -1.49
CA VAL A 98 -9.05 0.63 -1.65
C VAL A 98 -9.92 -0.44 -1.01
N PRO A 99 -10.38 -1.45 -1.76
CA PRO A 99 -11.18 -2.55 -1.21
C PRO A 99 -10.42 -3.32 -0.11
N ARG A 100 -11.11 -3.77 0.94
CA ARG A 100 -10.47 -4.57 2.02
C ARG A 100 -9.79 -5.83 1.50
N SER A 101 -10.43 -6.50 0.54
CA SER A 101 -9.90 -7.72 -0.10
C SER A 101 -8.57 -7.49 -0.83
N PHE A 102 -8.29 -6.27 -1.30
CA PHE A 102 -6.99 -5.96 -1.89
C PHE A 102 -5.86 -6.13 -0.87
N TRP A 103 -6.04 -5.64 0.36
CA TRP A 103 -5.04 -5.76 1.43
C TRP A 103 -4.79 -7.20 1.88
N GLU A 104 -5.70 -8.13 1.55
CA GLU A 104 -5.54 -9.55 1.83
C GLU A 104 -4.75 -10.29 0.74
N SER A 105 -4.65 -9.70 -0.47
CA SER A 105 -3.87 -10.23 -1.60
C SER A 105 -2.37 -10.18 -1.34
N GLU A 106 -1.60 -10.98 -2.08
CA GLU A 106 -0.12 -10.98 -1.96
C GLU A 106 0.49 -9.60 -2.23
N PHE A 107 -0.05 -8.87 -3.20
CA PHE A 107 0.41 -7.53 -3.52
C PHE A 107 0.03 -6.51 -2.45
N GLY A 108 -1.21 -6.56 -1.95
CA GLY A 108 -1.64 -5.73 -0.84
C GLY A 108 -0.82 -5.96 0.43
N ARG A 109 -0.48 -7.22 0.74
CA ARG A 109 0.40 -7.56 1.87
C ARG A 109 1.83 -7.05 1.67
N LEU A 110 2.38 -7.11 0.46
CA LEU A 110 3.67 -6.51 0.15
C LEU A 110 3.66 -5.01 0.45
N LEU A 111 2.62 -4.28 0.01
CA LEU A 111 2.48 -2.85 0.29
C LEU A 111 2.27 -2.57 1.79
N SER A 112 1.43 -3.36 2.48
CA SER A 112 1.23 -3.27 3.93
C SER A 112 2.54 -3.43 4.70
N GLN A 113 3.35 -4.42 4.31
CA GLN A 113 4.64 -4.67 4.93
C GLN A 113 5.64 -3.55 4.66
N ALA A 114 5.69 -3.01 3.43
CA ALA A 114 6.50 -1.84 3.12
C ALA A 114 6.07 -0.62 3.95
N LYS A 115 4.76 -0.40 4.08
CA LYS A 115 4.19 0.67 4.91
C LYS A 115 4.58 0.51 6.38
N TYR A 116 4.46 -0.69 6.93
CA TYR A 116 4.87 -0.97 8.31
C TYR A 116 6.36 -0.65 8.53
N ARG A 117 7.23 -1.04 7.60
CA ARG A 117 8.67 -0.77 7.64
C ARG A 117 9.03 0.71 7.48
N ALA A 118 8.09 1.56 7.07
CA ALA A 118 8.29 3.00 7.00
C ALA A 118 8.21 3.69 8.37
N TYR A 119 7.75 2.99 9.41
CA TYR A 119 7.58 3.54 10.76
C TYR A 119 8.54 2.90 11.74
N GLU A 120 9.06 3.71 12.66
CA GLU A 120 9.81 3.22 13.79
C GLU A 120 8.89 2.56 14.84
N PRO A 121 9.35 1.54 15.59
CA PRO A 121 8.52 0.91 16.62
C PRO A 121 7.98 1.89 17.66
N SER A 122 8.71 2.97 17.94
CA SER A 122 8.29 4.03 18.87
C SER A 122 7.08 4.83 18.36
N GLU A 123 6.87 4.90 17.05
CA GLU A 123 5.79 5.63 16.39
C GLU A 123 4.50 4.80 16.29
N LEU A 124 4.54 3.53 16.72
CA LEU A 124 3.44 2.59 16.59
C LEU A 124 2.83 2.24 17.94
N VAL A 125 1.51 2.15 17.97
CA VAL A 125 0.73 1.82 19.16
C VAL A 125 -0.18 0.64 18.87
N SER A 126 -0.19 -0.36 19.75
CA SER A 126 -1.12 -1.48 19.60
C SER A 126 -2.57 -1.02 19.81
N ILE A 127 -3.53 -1.68 19.16
CA ILE A 127 -4.97 -1.38 19.31
C ILE A 127 -5.40 -1.34 20.79
N GLY A 128 -4.92 -2.30 21.61
CA GLY A 128 -5.25 -2.35 23.03
C GLY A 128 -4.72 -1.15 23.81
N LYS A 129 -3.52 -0.69 23.47
CA LYS A 129 -2.92 0.49 24.10
C LYS A 129 -3.61 1.78 23.65
N ALA A 130 -3.93 1.92 22.36
CA ALA A 130 -4.69 3.07 21.85
C ALA A 130 -6.07 3.18 22.52
N ALA A 131 -6.78 2.04 22.68
CA ALA A 131 -8.05 2.00 23.41
C ALA A 131 -7.92 2.52 24.85
N GLN A 132 -6.87 2.09 25.56
CA GLN A 132 -6.56 2.57 26.92
C GLN A 132 -6.25 4.08 26.93
N ASP A 133 -5.39 4.55 26.03
CA ASP A 133 -4.92 5.95 26.00
C ASP A 133 -6.04 6.93 25.64
N LEU A 134 -7.02 6.49 24.85
CA LEU A 134 -8.19 7.27 24.43
C LEU A 134 -9.40 7.08 25.36
N GLY A 135 -9.33 6.17 26.34
CA GLY A 135 -10.44 5.89 27.26
C GLY A 135 -11.66 5.25 26.58
N VAL A 136 -11.46 4.49 25.49
CA VAL A 136 -12.54 3.87 24.70
C VAL A 136 -12.37 2.36 24.58
N THR A 137 -13.39 1.68 24.06
CA THR A 137 -13.35 0.23 23.82
C THR A 137 -12.63 -0.11 22.50
N ARG A 138 -12.09 -1.33 22.37
CA ARG A 138 -11.47 -1.80 21.11
C ARG A 138 -12.42 -1.72 19.89
N PRO A 139 -13.71 -2.07 19.97
CA PRO A 139 -14.65 -1.86 18.86
C PRO A 139 -14.71 -0.41 18.38
N THR A 140 -14.57 0.57 19.30
CA THR A 140 -14.53 2.00 18.94
C THR A 140 -13.28 2.32 18.12
N ILE A 141 -12.13 1.75 18.51
CA ILE A 141 -10.87 1.89 17.74
C ILE A 141 -11.01 1.30 16.34
N TYR A 142 -11.57 0.09 16.20
CA TYR A 142 -11.80 -0.52 14.88
C TYR A 142 -12.71 0.36 14.01
N ARG A 143 -13.78 0.89 14.58
CA ARG A 143 -14.66 1.83 13.87
C ARG A 143 -13.91 3.09 13.42
N TRP A 144 -13.05 3.66 14.26
CA TRP A 144 -12.25 4.84 13.89
C TRP A 144 -11.18 4.54 12.83
N MET A 145 -10.62 3.34 12.81
CA MET A 145 -9.77 2.88 11.71
C MET A 145 -10.57 2.77 10.40
N ASP A 146 -11.78 2.20 10.46
CA ASP A 146 -12.69 2.07 9.32
C ASP A 146 -13.14 3.44 8.78
N GLU A 147 -13.36 4.41 9.67
CA GLU A 147 -13.67 5.81 9.36
C GLU A 147 -12.43 6.62 8.92
N ARG A 148 -11.25 6.00 8.81
CA ARG A 148 -9.97 6.65 8.49
C ARG A 148 -9.56 7.78 9.45
N LYS A 149 -10.09 7.79 10.68
CA LYS A 149 -9.69 8.75 11.73
C LYS A 149 -8.38 8.36 12.42
N LEU A 150 -8.05 7.08 12.40
CA LEU A 150 -6.81 6.53 12.91
C LEU A 150 -6.13 5.76 11.80
N GLU A 151 -4.99 6.27 11.33
CA GLU A 151 -4.19 5.53 10.36
C GLU A 151 -3.55 4.31 11.03
N TYR A 152 -3.46 3.22 10.27
CA TYR A 152 -2.90 1.97 10.76
C TYR A 152 -1.97 1.32 9.73
N VAL A 153 -1.12 0.44 10.26
CA VAL A 153 -0.20 -0.41 9.52
C VAL A 153 -0.28 -1.84 10.05
N ARG A 154 0.02 -2.81 9.19
CA ARG A 154 0.02 -4.23 9.56
C ARG A 154 1.42 -4.78 9.38
N ASP A 155 1.94 -5.42 10.42
CA ASP A 155 3.11 -6.26 10.31
C ASP A 155 2.67 -7.62 9.76
N GLU A 156 3.00 -7.91 8.51
CA GLU A 156 2.62 -9.16 7.85
C GLU A 156 3.35 -10.38 8.44
N HIS A 157 4.46 -10.17 9.16
CA HIS A 157 5.19 -11.27 9.79
C HIS A 157 4.50 -11.77 11.06
N SER A 158 4.03 -10.85 11.92
CA SER A 158 3.30 -11.21 13.14
C SER A 158 1.78 -11.24 12.97
N GLY A 159 1.26 -10.72 11.85
CA GLY A 159 -0.16 -10.51 11.61
C GLY A 159 -0.78 -9.40 12.48
N ARG A 160 0.02 -8.65 13.23
CA ARG A 160 -0.45 -7.62 14.16
C ARG A 160 -0.68 -6.30 13.45
N THR A 161 -1.76 -5.61 13.85
CA THR A 161 -2.07 -4.26 13.41
C THR A 161 -1.68 -3.24 14.48
N PHE A 162 -1.05 -2.16 14.02
CA PHE A 162 -0.64 -1.03 14.83
C PHE A 162 -1.24 0.26 14.29
N ILE A 163 -1.45 1.21 15.19
CA ILE A 163 -1.99 2.54 14.89
C ILE A 163 -0.85 3.54 15.00
N ILE A 164 -0.85 4.55 14.13
CA ILE A 164 0.15 5.63 14.17
C ILE A 164 -0.04 6.44 15.46
N ARG A 165 1.01 6.53 16.28
CA ARG A 165 0.99 7.21 17.59
C ARG A 165 0.49 8.64 17.49
N ARG A 166 0.98 9.37 16.48
CA ARG A 166 0.62 10.78 16.24
C ARG A 166 -0.89 10.97 16.16
N ASP A 167 -1.60 10.06 15.49
CA ASP A 167 -3.04 10.16 15.29
C ASP A 167 -3.80 9.88 16.60
N VAL A 168 -3.32 8.93 17.41
CA VAL A 168 -3.84 8.67 18.77
C VAL A 168 -3.68 9.92 19.64
N GLU A 169 -2.52 10.57 19.60
CA GLU A 169 -2.24 11.77 20.38
C GLU A 169 -3.09 12.96 19.93
N ALA A 170 -3.22 13.18 18.62
CA ALA A 170 -4.06 14.24 18.06
C ALA A 170 -5.54 14.04 18.43
N LEU A 171 -6.06 12.82 18.29
CA LEU A 171 -7.45 12.51 18.64
C LEU A 171 -7.70 12.66 20.14
N ARG A 172 -6.74 12.27 20.99
CA ARG A 172 -6.82 12.48 22.43
C ARG A 172 -6.94 13.97 22.80
N GLN A 173 -6.16 14.83 22.15
CA GLN A 173 -6.23 16.28 22.36
C GLN A 173 -7.60 16.85 21.93
N GLN A 174 -8.13 16.39 20.80
CA GLN A 174 -9.46 16.81 20.32
C GLN A 174 -10.58 16.42 21.30
N LEU A 175 -10.53 15.21 21.85
CA LEU A 175 -11.51 14.73 22.83
C LEU A 175 -11.45 15.53 24.15
N GLN A 176 -10.25 15.96 24.57
CA GLN A 176 -10.08 16.79 25.76
C GLN A 176 -10.56 18.23 25.58
N GLN A 177 -10.51 18.77 24.35
CA GLN A 177 -11.02 20.11 24.04
C GLN A 177 -12.54 20.15 23.88
N SER A 178 -13.18 19.00 23.65
CA SER A 178 -14.62 18.87 23.42
C SER A 178 -15.40 18.45 24.67
N ALA A 179 -14.71 18.26 25.81
CA ALA A 179 -15.26 17.83 27.10
C ALA A 179 -15.28 19.01 28.09
#